data_AF-A0A2P5W2P6-F1
#
_entry.id   AF-A0A2P5W2P6-F1
#
_cell.length_a   1.000
_cell.length_b   1.000
_cell.length_c   1.000
_cell.angle_alpha   90.00
_cell.angle_beta   90.00
_cell.angle_gamma   90.00
#
_symmetry.space_group_name_H-M   'P 1'
#
loop_
_entity.id
_entity.type
_entity.pdbx_description
1 polymer ?
#
loop_
_entity_poly.entity_id
_entity_poly.type
_entity_poly.pdbx_seq_one_letter_code
_entity_poly.pdbx_strand_id
1 'polypeptide(L)'
;MSSFGLVSSQTQYLLTNVLASKRFTSKYMKENQKRLRKRKEMLVSGLKKSGIECLKSNVGLFCWVDMRHLLSSNTLDAETKLWNQMVYDVGLNISPGSSFHCSEPGWFRVCFANMSRGTPQVAMRRIKDFVECSNFMGRIKMSYQQNMSSLSRKLLSNWVRKLYSPNPDEHEH
;
A
#
# COMPACT_ATOMS: atom_id res chain seq x y z
N MET A 1 44.65 -18.33 2.92
CA MET A 1 43.29 -17.79 2.62
C MET A 1 42.34 -18.95 2.55
N SER A 2 41.24 -18.90 3.30
CA SER A 2 40.24 -19.96 3.29
C SER A 2 39.47 -19.96 1.95
N SER A 3 39.28 -21.14 1.36
CA SER A 3 38.66 -21.34 0.04
C SER A 3 37.14 -21.59 0.09
N PHE A 4 36.49 -21.43 1.25
CA PHE A 4 35.10 -21.87 1.46
C PHE A 4 34.01 -21.06 0.73
N GLY A 5 34.37 -20.01 0.00
CA GLY A 5 33.41 -19.15 -0.71
C GLY A 5 33.91 -18.64 -2.07
N LEU A 6 34.82 -19.38 -2.73
CA LEU A 6 35.33 -18.96 -4.03
C LEU A 6 34.23 -19.00 -5.09
N VAL A 7 34.21 -17.97 -5.95
CA VAL A 7 33.32 -17.93 -7.11
C VAL A 7 33.74 -19.02 -8.10
N SER A 8 32.78 -19.75 -8.66
CA SER A 8 33.03 -20.74 -9.72
C SER A 8 33.90 -20.14 -10.83
N SER A 9 34.97 -20.85 -11.21
CA SER A 9 35.85 -20.45 -12.31
C SER A 9 35.10 -20.25 -13.62
N GLN A 10 34.03 -21.02 -13.86
CA GLN A 10 33.17 -20.84 -15.03
C GLN A 10 32.44 -19.50 -15.02
N THR A 11 31.88 -19.09 -13.87
CA THR A 11 31.23 -17.79 -13.72
C THR A 11 32.24 -16.65 -13.87
N GLN A 12 33.45 -16.81 -13.32
CA GLN A 12 34.52 -15.82 -13.48
C GLN A 12 34.89 -15.65 -14.96
N TYR A 13 35.10 -16.75 -15.69
CA TYR A 13 35.43 -16.71 -17.12
C TYR A 13 34.32 -16.06 -17.94
N LEU A 14 33.06 -16.46 -17.72
CA LEU A 14 31.91 -15.89 -18.42
C LEU A 14 31.78 -14.37 -18.16
N LEU A 15 31.76 -13.95 -16.90
CA LEU A 15 31.59 -12.54 -16.55
C LEU A 15 32.75 -11.68 -17.04
N THR A 16 33.98 -12.20 -17.03
CA THR A 16 35.15 -11.50 -17.57
C THR A 16 34.94 -11.16 -19.04
N ASN A 17 34.51 -12.12 -19.86
CA ASN A 17 34.27 -11.90 -21.28
C ASN A 17 33.11 -10.92 -21.54
N VAL A 18 32.01 -11.03 -20.77
CA VAL A 18 30.86 -10.12 -20.89
C VAL A 18 31.23 -8.69 -20.50
N LEU A 19 31.96 -8.51 -19.39
CA LEU A 19 32.30 -7.21 -18.82
C LEU A 19 33.47 -6.53 -19.55
N ALA A 20 34.39 -7.29 -20.16
CA ALA A 20 35.48 -6.75 -20.98
C ALA A 20 34.96 -6.03 -22.24
N SER A 21 33.80 -6.43 -22.77
CA SER A 21 33.19 -5.80 -23.94
C SER A 21 32.63 -4.41 -23.62
N LYS A 22 33.39 -3.35 -23.96
CA LYS A 22 32.96 -1.95 -23.82
C LYS A 22 31.70 -1.61 -24.61
N ARG A 23 31.53 -2.23 -25.78
CA ARG A 23 30.33 -2.10 -26.61
C ARG A 23 29.10 -2.65 -25.88
N PHE A 24 29.22 -3.86 -25.32
CA PHE A 24 28.11 -4.49 -24.61
C PHE A 24 27.76 -3.71 -23.33
N THR A 25 28.74 -3.44 -22.47
CA THR A 25 28.54 -2.77 -21.18
C THR A 25 27.92 -1.39 -21.34
N SER A 26 28.41 -0.57 -22.28
CA SER A 26 27.85 0.75 -22.55
C SER A 26 26.39 0.69 -23.05
N LYS A 27 26.09 -0.27 -23.94
CA LYS A 27 24.73 -0.47 -24.45
C LYS A 27 23.80 -0.98 -23.35
N TYR A 28 24.26 -1.95 -22.56
CA TYR A 28 23.50 -2.53 -21.45
C TYR A 28 23.14 -1.46 -20.42
N MET A 29 24.09 -0.64 -19.98
CA MET A 29 23.83 0.40 -18.98
C MET A 29 22.78 1.41 -19.46
N LYS A 30 22.91 1.93 -20.69
CA LYS A 30 21.96 2.87 -21.27
C LYS A 30 20.56 2.26 -21.39
N GLU A 31 20.47 1.06 -21.95
CA GLU A 31 19.18 0.41 -22.19
C GLU A 31 18.51 -0.06 -20.89
N ASN A 32 19.29 -0.55 -19.92
CA ASN A 32 18.80 -0.97 -18.61
C ASN A 32 18.20 0.22 -17.85
N GLN A 33 18.93 1.35 -17.77
CA GLN A 33 18.43 2.57 -17.14
C GLN A 33 17.15 3.09 -17.81
N LYS A 34 17.11 3.12 -19.16
CA LYS A 34 15.93 3.51 -19.94
C LYS A 34 14.72 2.64 -19.61
N ARG A 35 14.89 1.32 -19.58
CA ARG A 35 13.80 0.36 -19.30
C ARG A 35 13.31 0.44 -17.85
N LEU A 36 14.23 0.54 -16.89
CA LEU A 36 13.88 0.68 -15.48
C LEU A 36 13.11 1.97 -15.21
N ARG A 37 13.55 3.09 -15.79
CA ARG A 37 12.84 4.37 -15.70
C ARG A 37 11.41 4.26 -16.22
N LYS A 38 11.23 3.73 -17.44
CA LYS A 38 9.90 3.55 -18.04
C LYS A 38 8.98 2.67 -17.19
N ARG A 39 9.51 1.56 -16.63
CA ARG A 39 8.74 0.66 -15.77
C ARG A 39 8.34 1.33 -14.46
N LYS A 40 9.25 2.07 -13.85
CA LYS A 40 8.97 2.85 -12.64
C LYS A 40 7.89 3.90 -12.89
N GLU A 41 8.01 4.68 -13.95
CA GLU A 41 7.02 5.71 -14.31
C GLU A 41 5.62 5.11 -14.51
N MET A 42 5.54 3.95 -15.16
CA MET A 42 4.29 3.21 -15.32
C MET A 42 3.71 2.76 -13.97
N LEU A 43 4.53 2.23 -13.05
CA LEU A 43 4.06 1.84 -11.72
C LEU A 43 3.57 3.07 -10.92
N VAL A 44 4.39 4.12 -10.84
CA VAL A 44 4.08 5.34 -10.08
C VAL A 44 2.83 6.03 -10.61
N SER A 45 2.69 6.15 -11.94
CA SER A 45 1.49 6.74 -12.54
C SER A 45 0.25 5.86 -12.35
N GLY A 46 0.40 4.54 -12.38
CA GLY A 46 -0.68 3.59 -12.08
C GLY A 46 -1.18 3.71 -10.64
N LEU A 47 -0.27 3.71 -9.67
CA LEU A 47 -0.58 3.87 -8.25
C LEU A 47 -1.21 5.24 -7.96
N LYS A 48 -0.70 6.31 -8.57
CA LYS A 48 -1.24 7.66 -8.41
C LYS A 48 -2.69 7.76 -8.90
N LYS A 49 -3.07 7.05 -9.96
CA LYS A 49 -4.47 6.99 -10.43
C LYS A 49 -5.40 6.31 -9.44
N SER A 50 -4.88 5.45 -8.57
CA SER A 50 -5.60 4.83 -7.47
C SER A 50 -5.50 5.61 -6.16
N GLY A 51 -5.00 6.85 -6.19
CA GLY A 51 -4.84 7.68 -4.98
C GLY A 51 -3.64 7.29 -4.09
N ILE A 52 -2.75 6.43 -4.56
CA ILE A 52 -1.60 5.95 -3.80
C ILE A 52 -0.34 6.68 -4.25
N GLU A 53 0.36 7.30 -3.31
CA GLU A 53 1.61 8.00 -3.58
C GLU A 53 2.84 7.10 -3.38
N CYS A 54 3.97 7.52 -3.94
CA CYS A 54 5.25 6.84 -3.80
C CYS A 54 6.32 7.85 -3.39
N LEU A 55 7.22 7.44 -2.49
CA LEU A 55 8.40 8.23 -2.18
C LEU A 55 9.22 8.45 -3.46
N LYS A 56 9.57 9.71 -3.70
CA LYS A 56 10.39 10.09 -4.86
C LYS A 56 11.78 9.49 -4.72
N SER A 57 12.10 8.52 -5.57
CA SER A 57 13.46 7.99 -5.72
C SER A 57 13.98 8.21 -7.15
N ASN A 58 15.26 7.96 -7.40
CA ASN A 58 15.87 7.98 -8.74
C ASN A 58 16.52 6.64 -9.14
N VAL A 59 16.62 5.69 -8.20
CA VAL A 59 17.30 4.40 -8.37
C VAL A 59 16.45 3.25 -7.82
N GLY A 60 16.91 2.01 -8.07
CA GLY A 60 16.33 0.80 -7.51
C GLY A 60 15.45 0.02 -8.49
N LEU A 61 15.00 -1.14 -8.01
CA LEU A 61 14.13 -2.08 -8.74
C LEU A 61 12.71 -2.13 -8.14
N PHE A 62 12.43 -1.21 -7.22
CA PHE A 62 11.19 -1.11 -6.46
C PHE A 62 10.84 0.36 -6.16
N CYS A 63 9.57 0.60 -5.81
CA CYS A 63 9.11 1.86 -5.23
C CYS A 63 8.78 1.65 -3.75
N TRP A 64 8.99 2.71 -2.97
CA TRP A 64 8.51 2.79 -1.59
C TRP A 64 7.16 3.52 -1.62
N VAL A 65 6.10 2.78 -1.33
CA VAL A 65 4.72 3.16 -1.61
C VAL A 65 4.03 3.52 -0.31
N ASP A 66 3.33 4.65 -0.29
CA ASP A 66 2.61 5.16 0.87
C ASP A 66 1.15 4.70 0.82
N MET A 67 0.80 3.77 1.70
CA MET A 67 -0.56 3.26 1.88
C MET A 67 -1.12 3.60 3.27
N ARG A 68 -0.56 4.59 3.96
CA ARG A 68 -0.98 4.96 5.32
C ARG A 68 -2.48 5.29 5.41
N HIS A 69 -3.02 5.92 4.38
CA HIS A 69 -4.45 6.26 4.28
C HIS A 69 -5.38 5.04 4.14
N LEU A 70 -4.85 3.85 3.83
CA LEU A 70 -5.60 2.61 3.75
C LEU A 70 -5.58 1.81 5.06
N LEU A 71 -4.79 2.23 6.04
CA LEU A 71 -4.75 1.59 7.34
C LEU A 71 -6.02 1.92 8.15
N SER A 72 -6.49 0.95 8.93
CA SER A 72 -7.58 1.17 9.89
C SER A 72 -7.13 1.96 11.13
N SER A 73 -5.85 1.89 11.48
CA SER A 73 -5.20 2.67 12.54
C SER A 73 -3.69 2.74 12.28
N ASN A 74 -3.00 3.68 12.90
CA ASN A 74 -1.54 3.84 12.74
C ASN A 74 -0.76 2.83 13.60
N THR A 75 -0.89 1.53 13.31
CA THR A 75 -0.23 0.44 14.06
C THR A 75 0.34 -0.63 13.12
N LEU A 76 1.34 -1.38 13.60
CA LEU A 76 1.92 -2.52 12.86
C LEU A 76 0.91 -3.63 12.60
N ASP A 77 -0.04 -3.84 13.52
CA ASP A 77 -1.14 -4.79 13.34
C ASP A 77 -2.04 -4.39 12.16
N ALA A 78 -2.33 -3.09 12.00
CA ALA A 78 -3.09 -2.59 10.87
C ALA A 78 -2.32 -2.76 9.56
N GLU A 79 -1.01 -2.51 9.56
CA GLU A 79 -0.14 -2.78 8.40
C GLU A 79 -0.16 -4.27 8.02
N THR A 80 -0.05 -5.16 9.01
CA THR A 80 -0.07 -6.62 8.82
C THR A 80 -1.41 -7.08 8.25
N LYS A 81 -2.52 -6.50 8.72
CA LYS A 81 -3.87 -6.78 8.18
C LYS A 81 -3.99 -6.33 6.73
N LEU A 82 -3.56 -5.11 6.41
CA LEU A 82 -3.57 -4.61 5.03
C LEU A 82 -2.67 -5.47 4.12
N TRP A 83 -1.49 -5.87 4.62
CA TRP A 83 -0.60 -6.77 3.89
C TRP A 83 -1.26 -8.12 3.58
N ASN A 84 -1.92 -8.73 4.56
CA ASN A 84 -2.65 -9.98 4.35
C ASN A 84 -3.74 -9.82 3.28
N GLN A 85 -4.51 -8.73 3.30
CA GLN A 85 -5.51 -8.46 2.26
C GLN A 85 -4.86 -8.30 0.88
N MET A 86 -3.73 -7.60 0.79
CA MET A 86 -2.98 -7.46 -0.46
C MET A 86 -2.53 -8.83 -1.00
N VAL A 87 -2.05 -9.72 -0.14
CA VAL A 87 -1.58 -11.04 -0.54
C VAL A 87 -2.74 -11.97 -0.92
N TYR A 88 -3.75 -12.11 -0.05
CA TYR A 88 -4.79 -13.12 -0.18
C TYR A 88 -5.97 -12.69 -1.03
N ASP A 89 -6.41 -11.43 -0.91
CA ASP A 89 -7.61 -10.93 -1.60
C ASP A 89 -7.24 -10.27 -2.94
N VAL A 90 -6.20 -9.43 -2.94
CA VAL A 90 -5.74 -8.72 -4.15
C VAL A 90 -4.79 -9.60 -4.98
N GLY A 91 -4.17 -10.62 -4.37
CA GLY A 91 -3.23 -11.51 -5.05
C GLY A 91 -1.93 -10.81 -5.46
N LEU A 92 -1.45 -9.88 -4.64
CA LEU A 92 -0.20 -9.14 -4.84
C LEU A 92 0.75 -9.34 -3.66
N ASN A 93 1.86 -10.03 -3.92
CA ASN A 93 2.93 -10.16 -2.95
C ASN A 93 3.82 -8.91 -2.96
N ILE A 94 3.62 -8.06 -1.96
CA ILE A 94 4.42 -6.85 -1.67
C ILE A 94 5.03 -6.99 -0.27
N SER A 95 6.12 -6.27 0.00
CA SER A 95 6.78 -6.36 1.31
C SER A 95 6.34 -5.20 2.21
N PRO A 96 5.83 -5.45 3.42
CA PRO A 96 5.43 -4.39 4.35
C PRO A 96 6.66 -3.69 4.94
N GLY A 97 6.50 -2.44 5.37
CA GLY A 97 7.56 -1.58 5.88
C GLY A 97 8.25 -2.16 7.11
N SER A 98 7.46 -2.80 7.98
CA SER A 98 7.95 -3.56 9.15
C SER A 98 9.02 -4.60 8.83
N SER A 99 8.98 -5.25 7.65
CA SER A 99 10.02 -6.20 7.22
C SER A 99 11.38 -5.55 7.00
N PHE A 100 11.44 -4.22 6.92
CA PHE A 100 12.66 -3.43 6.78
C PHE A 100 12.89 -2.53 8.00
N HIS A 101 12.25 -2.83 9.13
CA HIS A 101 12.31 -2.03 10.37
C HIS A 101 11.87 -0.57 10.17
N CYS A 102 10.92 -0.32 9.26
CA CYS A 102 10.32 1.00 9.14
C CYS A 102 9.60 1.36 10.45
N SER A 103 9.91 2.53 11.00
CA SER A 103 9.33 2.99 12.28
C SER A 103 7.87 3.41 12.15
N GLU A 104 7.44 3.79 10.96
CA GLU A 104 6.08 4.24 10.68
C GLU A 104 5.32 3.14 9.90
N PRO A 105 4.16 2.66 10.39
CA PRO A 105 3.32 1.70 9.67
C PRO A 105 2.75 2.28 8.37
N GLY A 106 2.44 1.41 7.40
CA GLY A 106 1.70 1.75 6.18
C GLY A 106 2.56 2.00 4.96
N TRP A 107 3.87 1.80 5.06
CA TRP A 107 4.79 1.84 3.94
C TRP A 107 4.97 0.45 3.33
N PHE A 108 5.07 0.37 2.00
CA PHE A 108 5.23 -0.91 1.30
C PHE A 108 6.29 -0.84 0.19
N ARG A 109 7.07 -1.91 0.05
CA ARG A 109 8.02 -2.10 -1.06
C ARG A 109 7.34 -2.83 -2.21
N VAL A 110 7.25 -2.18 -3.36
CA VAL A 110 6.66 -2.77 -4.59
C VAL A 110 7.70 -2.86 -5.70
N CYS A 111 8.11 -4.08 -6.05
CA CYS A 111 9.09 -4.36 -7.10
C CYS A 111 8.48 -4.25 -8.51
N PHE A 112 9.21 -3.67 -9.46
CA PHE A 112 8.74 -3.47 -10.84
C PHE A 112 9.65 -4.09 -11.93
N ALA A 113 10.83 -4.58 -11.56
CA ALA A 113 11.85 -4.98 -12.54
C ALA A 113 11.80 -6.46 -12.97
N ASN A 114 10.99 -7.30 -12.32
CA ASN A 114 10.99 -8.77 -12.47
C ASN A 114 9.82 -9.33 -13.31
N MET A 115 8.91 -8.48 -13.78
CA MET A 115 7.65 -8.93 -14.40
C MET A 115 7.61 -8.71 -15.92
N SER A 116 6.72 -9.43 -16.61
CA SER A 116 6.42 -9.22 -18.03
C SER A 116 5.74 -7.86 -18.25
N ARG A 117 5.58 -7.43 -19.51
CA ARG A 117 4.96 -6.13 -19.81
C ARG A 117 3.50 -6.00 -19.41
N GLY A 118 2.74 -7.11 -19.32
CA GLY A 118 1.29 -7.11 -19.04
C GLY A 118 0.92 -7.29 -17.57
N THR A 119 1.82 -7.86 -16.77
CA THR A 119 1.55 -8.13 -15.35
C THR A 119 1.36 -6.85 -14.51
N PRO A 120 2.14 -5.78 -14.70
CA PRO A 120 1.94 -4.52 -13.96
C PRO A 120 0.55 -3.91 -14.16
N GLN A 121 -0.04 -4.00 -15.35
CA GLN A 121 -1.37 -3.46 -15.65
C GLN A 121 -2.45 -4.23 -14.90
N VAL A 122 -2.33 -5.56 -14.84
CA VAL A 122 -3.22 -6.40 -14.03
C VAL A 122 -3.09 -6.03 -12.55
N ALA A 123 -1.86 -5.89 -12.04
CA ALA A 123 -1.63 -5.47 -10.66
C ALA A 123 -2.26 -4.10 -10.36
N MET A 124 -2.07 -3.11 -11.24
CA MET A 124 -2.66 -1.77 -11.07
C MET A 124 -4.18 -1.80 -11.08
N ARG A 125 -4.79 -2.61 -11.96
CA ARG A 125 -6.24 -2.81 -11.97
C ARG A 125 -6.73 -3.37 -10.63
N ARG A 126 -6.11 -4.44 -10.14
CA ARG A 126 -6.50 -5.04 -8.85
C ARG A 126 -6.35 -4.08 -7.66
N ILE A 127 -5.28 -3.28 -7.64
CA ILE A 127 -5.10 -2.24 -6.61
C ILE A 127 -6.20 -1.19 -6.72
N LYS A 128 -6.51 -0.73 -7.93
CA LYS A 128 -7.58 0.25 -8.16
C LYS A 128 -8.91 -0.27 -7.61
N ASP A 129 -9.29 -1.49 -7.99
CA ASP A 129 -10.54 -2.12 -7.56
C ASP A 129 -10.57 -2.26 -6.03
N PHE A 130 -9.45 -2.67 -5.41
CA PHE A 130 -9.32 -2.77 -3.96
C PHE A 130 -9.51 -1.43 -3.25
N VAL A 131 -8.88 -0.36 -3.73
CA VAL A 131 -8.99 0.99 -3.13
C VAL A 131 -10.41 1.54 -3.27
N GLU A 132 -11.05 1.35 -4.43
CA GLU A 132 -12.44 1.76 -4.65
C GLU A 132 -13.41 1.03 -3.69
N CYS A 133 -13.26 -0.29 -3.54
CA CYS A 133 -14.03 -1.09 -2.57
C CYS A 133 -13.79 -0.64 -1.12
N SER A 134 -12.53 -0.37 -0.76
CA SER A 134 -12.15 0.06 0.60
C SER A 134 -12.76 1.42 0.95
N ASN A 135 -12.72 2.37 0.02
CA ASN A 135 -13.32 3.69 0.17
C ASN A 135 -14.86 3.61 0.29
N PHE A 136 -15.49 2.75 -0.50
CA PHE A 136 -16.94 2.53 -0.42
C PHE A 136 -17.36 1.97 0.96
N MET A 137 -16.65 0.96 1.47
CA MET A 137 -16.90 0.40 2.80
C MET A 137 -16.64 1.41 3.92
N GLY A 138 -15.60 2.25 3.79
CA GLY A 138 -15.33 3.34 4.72
C GLY A 138 -16.50 4.33 4.82
N ARG A 139 -17.09 4.72 3.67
CA ARG A 139 -18.27 5.61 3.62
C ARG A 139 -19.50 4.99 4.27
N ILE A 140 -19.75 3.70 4.06
CA ILE A 140 -20.87 2.99 4.71
C ILE A 140 -20.70 2.96 6.22
N LYS A 141 -19.51 2.61 6.73
CA LYS A 141 -19.26 2.58 8.17
C LYS A 141 -19.45 3.96 8.81
N MET A 142 -18.96 5.02 8.15
CA MET A 142 -19.18 6.39 8.60
C MET A 142 -20.66 6.79 8.65
N SER A 143 -21.44 6.47 7.60
CA SER A 143 -22.88 6.81 7.59
C SER A 143 -23.64 6.07 8.69
N TYR A 144 -23.28 4.80 8.95
CA TYR A 144 -23.89 3.99 10.01
C TYR A 144 -23.58 4.54 11.41
N GLN A 145 -22.32 4.92 11.67
CA GLN A 145 -21.91 5.56 12.93
C GLN A 145 -22.55 6.94 13.11
N GLN A 146 -22.64 7.76 12.07
CA GLN A 146 -23.32 9.05 12.13
C GLN A 146 -24.81 8.87 12.45
N ASN A 147 -25.50 7.94 11.77
CA ASN A 147 -26.90 7.62 12.04
C ASN A 147 -27.09 7.16 13.49
N MET A 148 -26.28 6.23 13.99
CA MET A 148 -26.31 5.79 15.39
C MET A 148 -26.08 6.93 16.39
N SER A 149 -25.09 7.80 16.14
CA SER A 149 -24.83 8.97 16.99
C SER A 149 -25.96 9.99 16.97
N SER A 150 -26.68 10.11 15.85
CA SER A 150 -27.82 11.01 15.69
C SER A 150 -29.07 10.46 16.39
N LEU A 151 -29.28 9.13 16.34
CA LEU A 151 -30.33 8.43 17.06
C LEU A 151 -30.12 8.50 18.57
N SER A 152 -28.88 8.27 19.03
CA SER A 152 -28.52 8.43 20.44
C SER A 152 -28.73 9.86 20.93
N ARG A 153 -28.33 10.88 20.13
CA ARG A 153 -28.62 12.29 20.44
C ARG A 153 -30.12 12.61 20.45
N LYS A 154 -30.91 12.06 19.53
CA LYS A 154 -32.38 12.21 19.52
C LYS A 154 -33.03 11.57 20.75
N LEU A 155 -32.59 10.36 21.13
CA LEU A 155 -33.08 9.67 22.32
C LEU A 155 -32.73 10.46 23.59
N LEU A 156 -31.51 10.95 23.71
CA LEU A 156 -31.10 11.86 24.80
C LEU A 156 -31.95 13.13 24.82
N SER A 157 -32.15 13.80 23.68
CA SER A 157 -32.98 15.02 23.62
C SER A 157 -34.44 14.76 23.96
N ASN A 158 -34.99 13.61 23.57
CA ASN A 158 -36.36 13.21 23.90
C ASN A 158 -36.49 12.88 25.39
N TRP A 159 -35.48 12.23 25.98
CA TRP A 159 -35.45 11.92 27.40
C TRP A 159 -35.32 13.19 28.26
N VAL A 160 -34.45 14.13 27.86
CA VAL A 160 -34.30 15.44 28.52
C VAL A 160 -35.61 16.26 28.44
N ARG A 161 -36.31 16.27 27.31
CA ARG A 161 -37.64 16.91 27.19
C ARG A 161 -38.68 16.29 28.11
N LYS A 162 -38.62 14.96 28.30
CA LYS A 162 -39.56 14.24 29.18
C LYS A 162 -39.35 14.59 30.65
N LEU A 163 -38.11 14.90 31.07
CA LEU A 163 -37.82 15.37 32.43
C LEU A 163 -38.19 16.84 32.70
N TYR A 164 -38.23 17.66 31.65
CA TYR A 164 -38.61 19.09 31.74
C TYR A 164 -40.10 19.34 31.51
N SER A 165 -40.88 18.31 31.20
CA SER A 165 -42.33 18.44 31.08
C SER A 165 -42.94 18.42 32.49
N PRO A 166 -43.61 19.49 32.96
CA PRO A 166 -44.22 19.49 34.28
C PRO A 166 -45.30 18.42 34.33
N ASN A 167 -45.29 17.54 35.33
CA ASN A 167 -46.40 16.63 35.60
C ASN A 167 -47.62 17.49 35.98
N PRO A 168 -48.72 17.49 35.20
CA PRO A 168 -49.99 17.99 35.69
C PRO A 168 -50.61 16.83 36.44
N ASP A 169 -50.34 16.69 37.74
CA ASP A 169 -51.15 15.93 38.71
C ASP A 169 -50.44 15.90 40.07
N GLU A 170 -50.34 17.06 40.72
CA GLU A 170 -50.28 17.14 42.19
C GLU A 170 -51.24 18.26 42.60
N HIS A 171 -52.50 17.91 42.81
CA HIS A 171 -53.39 18.67 43.68
C HIS A 171 -53.85 17.77 44.81
N GLU A 172 -53.36 18.12 46.00
CA GLU A 172 -53.74 17.65 47.32
C GLU A 172 -55.23 17.83 47.65
N HIS A 173 -55.69 16.92 48.52
CA HIS A 173 -56.74 17.06 49.54
C HIS A 173 -58.19 17.35 49.16
#